data_AF-A0A353XWX6-F1
#
_entry.id   AF-A0A353XWX6-F1
#
_cell.length_a   1.000
_cell.length_b   1.000
_cell.length_c   1.000
_cell.angle_alpha   90.00
_cell.angle_beta   90.00
_cell.angle_gamma   90.00
#
_symmetry.space_group_name_H-M   'P 1'
#
loop_
_entity.id
_entity.type
_entity.pdbx_description
1 polymer ?
#
loop_
_entity_poly.entity_id
_entity_poly.type
_entity_poly.pdbx_seq_one_letter_code
_entity_poly.pdbx_strand_id
1 'polypeptide(L)' 'DLEYRGEYAIEDTRMALYEAQRAGVHTYCITIDAKGHDYLPHMYGAANFTVIDKVEKLPLKIADIYRRITS' A
#
# COMPACT_ATOMS: atom_id res chain seq x y z
N ASP A 1 -12.80 -9.40 18.17
CA ASP A 1 -12.14 -10.35 17.26
C ASP A 1 -10.66 -10.13 17.13
N LEU A 2 -9.89 -10.96 17.85
CA LEU A 2 -8.43 -11.01 17.73
C LEU A 2 -7.98 -11.79 16.47
N GLU A 3 -8.86 -12.63 15.91
CA GLU A 3 -8.60 -13.43 14.69
C GLU A 3 -8.55 -12.59 13.41
N TYR A 4 -9.26 -11.45 13.35
CA TYR A 4 -9.25 -10.59 12.16
C TYR A 4 -7.91 -9.84 11.99
N ARG A 5 -7.05 -9.79 13.00
CA ARG A 5 -5.86 -8.90 13.00
C ARG A 5 -4.63 -9.44 12.27
N GLY A 6 -4.65 -10.70 11.85
CA GLY A 6 -3.49 -11.39 11.28
C GLY A 6 -3.53 -11.53 9.76
N GLU A 7 -3.14 -12.72 9.30
CA GLU A 7 -3.08 -13.11 7.89
C GLU A 7 -4.41 -12.93 7.16
N TYR A 8 -5.55 -13.14 7.85
CA TYR A 8 -6.86 -12.99 7.24
C TYR A 8 -7.10 -11.57 6.72
N ALA A 9 -6.81 -10.53 7.51
CA ALA A 9 -6.98 -9.14 7.05
C ALA A 9 -6.02 -8.76 5.93
N ILE A 10 -4.79 -9.30 5.95
CA ILE A 10 -3.83 -9.13 4.87
C ILE A 10 -4.43 -9.68 3.57
N GLU A 11 -5.00 -10.87 3.64
CA GLU A 11 -5.46 -11.58 2.45
C GLU A 11 -6.82 -11.08 1.93
N ASP A 12 -7.72 -10.70 2.83
CA ASP A 12 -8.96 -10.02 2.51
C ASP A 12 -8.67 -8.68 1.78
N THR A 13 -7.74 -7.90 2.32
CA THR A 13 -7.33 -6.65 1.67
C THR A 13 -6.61 -6.90 0.34
N ARG A 14 -5.78 -7.93 0.24
CA ARG A 14 -5.13 -8.31 -1.05
C ARG A 14 -6.18 -8.63 -2.11
N MET A 15 -7.23 -9.35 -1.75
CA MET A 15 -8.34 -9.65 -2.67
C MET A 15 -9.08 -8.38 -3.09
N ALA A 16 -9.39 -7.46 -2.17
CA ALA A 16 -10.00 -6.18 -2.50
C ALA A 16 -9.12 -5.33 -3.45
N LEU A 17 -7.80 -5.31 -3.24
CA LEU A 17 -6.86 -4.61 -4.13
C LEU A 17 -6.82 -5.23 -5.53
N TYR A 18 -6.86 -6.56 -5.60
CA TYR A 18 -6.92 -7.29 -6.87
C TYR A 18 -8.22 -6.99 -7.63
N GLU A 19 -9.36 -6.96 -6.94
CA GLU A 19 -10.65 -6.60 -7.54
C GLU A 19 -10.67 -5.15 -8.03
N ALA A 20 -10.10 -4.21 -7.24
CA ALA A 20 -9.95 -2.82 -7.64
C ALA A 20 -9.12 -2.68 -8.93
N GLN A 21 -8.01 -3.41 -9.02
CA GLN A 21 -7.19 -3.44 -10.25
C GLN A 21 -7.98 -3.97 -11.45
N ARG A 22 -8.79 -5.03 -11.28
CA ARG A 22 -9.65 -5.55 -12.36
C ARG A 22 -10.74 -4.57 -12.78
N ALA A 23 -11.17 -3.70 -11.87
CA ALA A 23 -12.09 -2.60 -12.15
C ALA A 23 -11.40 -1.37 -12.80
N GLY A 24 -10.10 -1.43 -13.06
CA GLY A 24 -9.32 -0.31 -13.62
C GLY A 24 -8.95 0.76 -12.60
N VAL A 25 -9.07 0.46 -11.30
CA VAL A 25 -8.67 1.37 -10.21
C VAL A 25 -7.22 1.08 -9.83
N HIS A 26 -6.35 2.08 -10.02
CA HIS A 26 -4.97 2.01 -9.57
C HIS A 26 -4.86 2.32 -8.09
N THR A 27 -4.35 1.36 -7.31
CA THR A 27 -4.17 1.48 -5.86
C THR A 27 -2.70 1.69 -5.52
N TYR A 28 -2.43 2.57 -4.56
CA TYR A 28 -1.08 2.86 -4.08
C TYR A 28 -1.13 3.14 -2.58
N CYS A 29 -0.27 2.48 -1.80
CA CYS A 29 -0.22 2.65 -0.35
C CYS A 29 0.91 3.60 0.07
N ILE A 30 0.60 4.53 0.97
CA ILE A 30 1.61 5.31 1.70
C ILE A 30 1.39 5.05 3.18
N THR A 31 2.43 4.59 3.87
CA THR A 31 2.35 4.28 5.31
C THR A 31 3.51 4.88 6.09
N ILE A 32 3.27 5.20 7.36
CA ILE A 32 4.32 5.51 8.35
C ILE A 32 4.74 4.29 9.19
N ASP A 33 4.13 3.13 8.92
CA ASP A 33 4.50 1.89 9.60
C ASP A 33 5.85 1.40 9.08
N ALA A 34 6.87 1.44 9.94
CA ALA A 34 8.21 0.93 9.65
C ALA A 34 8.21 -0.57 9.32
N LYS A 35 7.23 -1.34 9.82
CA LYS A 35 7.03 -2.76 9.50
C LYS A 35 6.24 -2.99 8.21
N GLY A 36 5.82 -1.93 7.53
CA GLY A 36 5.09 -2.01 6.25
C GLY A 36 5.79 -2.87 5.21
N HIS A 37 7.12 -2.92 5.24
CA HIS A 37 7.92 -3.76 4.35
C HIS A 37 7.67 -5.27 4.51
N ASP A 38 7.16 -5.71 5.66
CA ASP A 38 6.97 -7.14 5.95
C ASP A 38 5.71 -7.71 5.27
N TYR A 39 4.69 -6.87 5.04
CA TYR A 39 3.37 -7.34 4.59
C TYR A 39 2.82 -6.62 3.36
N LEU A 40 3.20 -5.35 3.12
CA LEU A 40 2.72 -4.60 1.96
C LEU A 40 3.14 -5.17 0.61
N PRO A 41 4.34 -5.78 0.43
CA PRO A 41 4.68 -6.43 -0.84
C PRO A 41 3.70 -7.54 -1.24
N HIS A 42 3.16 -8.28 -0.27
CA HIS A 42 2.18 -9.34 -0.52
C HIS A 42 0.79 -8.77 -0.87
N MET A 43 0.40 -7.65 -0.26
CA MET A 43 -0.90 -7.02 -0.50
C MET A 43 -0.96 -6.18 -1.78
N TYR A 44 -0.01 -5.25 -1.94
CA TYR A 44 -0.01 -4.23 -3.01
C TYR A 44 0.88 -4.62 -4.19
N GLY A 45 1.82 -5.55 -3.99
CA GLY A 45 2.94 -5.78 -4.90
C GLY A 45 4.11 -4.82 -4.61
N ALA A 46 5.33 -5.27 -4.92
CA ALA A 46 6.56 -4.59 -4.53
C ALA A 46 6.71 -3.14 -5.03
N ALA A 47 5.99 -2.75 -6.09
CA ALA A 47 6.08 -1.42 -6.69
C ALA A 47 4.98 -0.44 -6.23
N ASN A 48 3.93 -0.89 -5.54
CA ASN A 48 2.70 -0.12 -5.30
C ASN A 48 2.56 0.37 -3.86
N PHE A 49 3.67 0.55 -3.15
CA PHE A 49 3.66 1.19 -1.84
C PHE A 49 4.92 2.01 -1.57
N THR A 50 4.82 2.94 -0.61
CA THR A 50 5.95 3.66 -0.02
C THR A 50 5.81 3.69 1.50
N VAL A 51 6.86 3.28 2.19
CA VAL A 51 7.03 3.54 3.62
C VAL A 51 7.74 4.89 3.80
N ILE A 52 7.20 5.73 4.67
CA ILE A 52 7.81 6.98 5.13
C ILE A 52 8.08 6.89 6.62
N ASP A 53 9.32 7.15 7.02
CA ASP A 53 9.73 7.16 8.43
C ASP A 53 9.26 8.41 9.19
N LYS A 54 8.91 9.47 8.46
CA LYS A 54 8.54 10.79 8.98
C LYS A 54 7.48 11.45 8.10
N VAL A 55 6.40 11.95 8.70
CA VAL A 55 5.28 12.60 7.98
C VAL A 55 5.75 13.85 7.24
N GLU A 56 6.74 14.56 7.78
CA GLU A 56 7.31 15.78 7.20
C GLU A 56 7.96 15.53 5.83
N LYS A 57 8.31 14.28 5.50
CA LYS A 57 8.84 13.89 4.18
C LYS A 57 7.76 13.67 3.13
N LEU A 58 6.49 13.59 3.53
CA LEU A 58 5.37 13.30 2.63
C LEU A 58 5.25 14.33 1.48
N PRO A 59 5.32 15.66 1.71
CA PRO A 59 5.23 16.63 0.61
C PRO A 59 6.32 16.44 -0.45
N LEU A 60 7.53 16.06 -0.05
CA LEU A 60 8.65 15.79 -0.96
C LEU A 60 8.42 14.53 -1.79
N LYS A 61 7.92 13.45 -1.17
CA LYS A 61 7.66 12.18 -1.85
C LYS A 61 6.38 12.17 -2.69
N ILE A 62 5.39 12.99 -2.37
CA ILE A 62 4.12 13.05 -3.10
C ILE A 62 4.34 13.32 -4.59
N ALA A 63 5.27 14.20 -4.96
CA ALA A 63 5.56 14.49 -6.36
C ALA A 63 6.12 13.28 -7.12
N ASP A 64 7.00 12.49 -6.49
CA ASP A 64 7.54 11.25 -7.06
C ASP A 64 6.46 10.18 -7.21
N ILE A 65 5.59 10.05 -6.20
CA ILE A 65 4.50 9.08 -6.19
C ILE A 65 3.47 9.45 -7.27
N TYR A 66 3.09 10.72 -7.37
CA TYR A 66 2.13 11.17 -8.38
C TYR A 66 2.63 10.88 -9.80
N ARG A 67 3.91 11.16 -10.08
CA ARG A 67 4.54 10.78 -11.36
C ARG A 67 4.38 9.29 -11.64
N ARG A 68 4.63 8.41 -10.67
CA ARG A 68 4.54 6.95 -10.88
C ARG A 68 3.12 6.45 -11.16
N ILE A 69 2.09 7.12 -10.64
CA ILE A 69 0.70 6.67 -10.75
C ILE A 69 0.02 7.24 -12.01
N THR A 70 0.48 8.39 -12.52
CA THR A 70 -0.11 9.05 -13.70
C THR A 70 0.72 8.93 -14.99
N SER A 71 1.78 8.11 -15.00
CA SER A 71 2.63 7.90 -16.20
C SER A 71 2.07 6.84 -17.13
#